data_AF-A0A7C3KAK4-F1
#
_entry.id   AF-A0A7C3KAK4-F1
#
_cell.length_a   1.000
_cell.length_b   1.000
_cell.length_c   1.000
_cell.angle_alpha   90.00
_cell.angle_beta   90.00
_cell.angle_gamma   90.00
#
_symmetry.space_group_name_H-M   'P 1'
#
loop_
_entity.id
_entity.type
_entity.pdbx_description
1 polymer ?
#
loop_
_entity_poly.entity_id
_entity_poly.type
_entity_poly.pdbx_seq_one_letter_code
_entity_poly.pdbx_strand_id
1 'polypeptide(L)'
;MMADFRVSRTLLAIASLSAPAALWGCAAPRDAHRASPGALTPLTPADFVGPADASDPVDRSAQDAAPPPRRISAERASEGVGDVVVLAGAPPLPSAPPAPGATETRYLVDQMVGQINGKPVYANEFFSDMDARLRQEVAKLKTSDEIKEWFAGLRKEIEQTLWDRLRDDLLLAEFEASMTPEQRMGLLAFVESVRQNFISTYGSEATANERLLSEQGKTLDQTVSDTTQLEFVREQLRRSIISKVQVSYREVENYYQRHPQEFTVPASATFRIIRVPASDTALVAEVERALASGESPIELARRLSTYKPDEGSVYTVELKAPLAESTIFQPQPLDAAARALSVGRTSPRIDFANDAWWLHLESLTDAKVLPLYEVQRAIEAKLRNQRISEEERAYFTQLLAKSSVSDIQTMVQRLHAFAAERYLLIPMASAEAPPETAEAPPGEGK
;
A
#
# COMPACT_ATOMS: atom_id res chain seq x y z
N MET A 1 6.39 -15.00 21.88
CA MET A 1 5.35 -13.98 21.66
C MET A 1 5.30 -13.75 20.15
N MET A 2 4.59 -14.60 19.40
CA MET A 2 4.52 -14.49 17.94
C MET A 2 3.41 -13.51 17.62
N ALA A 3 3.77 -12.28 17.22
CA ALA A 3 2.85 -11.31 16.69
C ALA A 3 2.26 -11.85 15.38
N ASP A 4 0.94 -11.73 15.21
CA ASP A 4 0.27 -11.95 13.93
C ASP A 4 0.92 -11.07 12.87
N PHE A 5 1.71 -11.68 11.98
CA PHE A 5 2.28 -11.05 10.79
C PHE A 5 1.14 -10.70 9.82
N ARG A 6 0.52 -9.52 10.02
CA ARG A 6 -0.30 -8.90 8.99
C ARG A 6 0.65 -8.30 7.97
N VAL A 7 0.84 -8.98 6.85
CA VAL A 7 1.44 -8.40 5.64
C VAL A 7 0.66 -7.11 5.34
N SER A 8 1.33 -5.96 5.49
CA SER A 8 0.75 -4.66 5.22
C SER A 8 0.45 -4.59 3.72
N ARG A 9 -0.81 -4.81 3.36
CA ARG A 9 -1.33 -4.59 2.01
C ARG A 9 -1.36 -3.09 1.77
N THR A 10 -0.24 -2.51 1.37
CA THR A 10 -0.22 -1.22 0.69
C THR A 10 -0.58 -1.48 -0.78
N LEU A 11 -1.85 -1.86 -1.00
CA LEU A 11 -2.47 -1.87 -2.32
C LEU A 11 -3.48 -0.73 -2.34
N LEU A 12 -3.29 0.15 -3.33
CA LEU A 12 -4.24 1.15 -3.78
C LEU A 12 -5.68 0.64 -3.59
N ALA A 13 -6.43 1.32 -2.72
CA ALA A 13 -7.84 1.04 -2.49
C ALA A 13 -8.65 1.46 -3.73
N ILE A 14 -8.78 0.55 -4.70
CA ILE A 14 -9.88 0.62 -5.66
C ILE A 14 -11.12 0.13 -4.91
N ALA A 15 -11.97 1.08 -4.53
CA ALA A 15 -13.28 0.82 -3.97
C ALA A 15 -14.07 -0.10 -4.93
N SER A 16 -14.26 -1.35 -4.53
CA SER A 16 -15.15 -2.29 -5.20
C SER A 16 -16.58 -1.96 -4.77
N LEU A 17 -17.20 -1.01 -5.47
CA LEU A 17 -18.66 -0.93 -5.52
C LEU A 17 -19.18 -2.16 -6.29
N SER A 18 -19.64 -3.16 -5.55
CA SER A 18 -20.44 -4.25 -6.10
C SER A 18 -21.86 -3.74 -6.36
N ALA A 19 -22.10 -3.16 -7.53
CA ALA A 19 -23.44 -2.92 -8.06
C ALA A 19 -23.86 -4.12 -8.95
N PRO A 20 -25.02 -4.74 -8.73
CA PRO A 20 -25.55 -5.74 -9.65
C PRO A 20 -26.27 -5.02 -10.80
N ALA A 21 -25.58 -4.79 -11.92
CA ALA A 21 -26.21 -4.33 -13.15
C ALA A 21 -26.73 -5.54 -13.95
N ALA A 22 -28.03 -5.81 -13.82
CA ALA A 22 -28.75 -6.65 -14.78
C ALA A 22 -29.10 -5.80 -16.01
N LEU A 23 -28.48 -6.11 -17.15
CA LEU A 23 -28.89 -5.60 -18.46
C LEU A 23 -29.12 -6.79 -19.40
N TRP A 24 -30.39 -7.03 -19.72
CA TRP A 24 -30.83 -7.84 -20.85
C TRP A 24 -31.13 -6.93 -22.04
N GLY A 25 -30.69 -7.34 -23.23
CA GLY A 25 -31.35 -7.03 -24.50
C GLY A 25 -30.76 -5.91 -25.35
N CYS A 26 -30.02 -6.28 -26.41
CA CYS A 26 -30.40 -6.05 -27.81
C CYS A 26 -29.34 -6.63 -28.75
N ALA A 27 -29.75 -7.57 -29.59
CA ALA A 27 -28.95 -8.22 -30.60
C ALA A 27 -28.83 -7.35 -31.87
N ALA A 28 -27.62 -7.24 -32.41
CA ALA A 28 -27.36 -6.88 -33.80
C ALA A 28 -26.09 -7.64 -34.27
N PRO A 29 -26.03 -8.15 -35.51
CA PRO A 29 -24.94 -9.00 -35.96
C PRO A 29 -23.71 -8.13 -36.26
N ARG A 30 -22.56 -8.47 -35.68
CA ARG A 30 -21.26 -7.91 -36.06
C ARG A 30 -20.37 -9.03 -36.58
N ASP A 31 -19.85 -8.76 -37.76
CA ASP A 31 -19.02 -9.63 -38.59
C ASP A 31 -17.80 -10.21 -37.85
N ALA A 32 -17.53 -11.46 -38.21
CA ALA A 32 -16.45 -12.26 -37.69
C ALA A 32 -15.10 -11.83 -38.28
N HIS A 33 -14.30 -11.08 -37.51
CA HIS A 33 -12.85 -11.11 -37.60
C HIS A 33 -12.26 -11.18 -36.19
N ARG A 34 -12.20 -12.41 -35.67
CA ARG A 34 -11.60 -12.73 -34.36
C ARG A 34 -10.11 -13.00 -34.58
N ALA A 35 -9.28 -11.98 -34.36
CA ALA A 35 -7.87 -12.19 -34.09
C ALA A 35 -7.74 -12.80 -32.69
N SER A 36 -7.13 -13.98 -32.59
CA SER A 36 -6.83 -14.63 -31.32
C SER A 36 -5.93 -13.74 -30.45
N PRO A 37 -6.22 -13.56 -29.15
CA PRO A 37 -5.24 -12.99 -28.23
C PRO A 37 -4.08 -14.00 -28.12
N GLY A 38 -2.91 -13.59 -28.61
CA GLY A 38 -1.70 -14.40 -28.57
C GLY A 38 -1.36 -14.77 -27.13
N ALA A 39 -1.19 -16.07 -26.89
CA ALA A 39 -0.57 -16.57 -25.68
C ALA A 39 0.81 -15.94 -25.56
N LEU A 40 1.08 -15.24 -24.45
CA LEU A 40 2.42 -14.79 -24.10
C LEU A 40 3.26 -16.05 -23.85
N THR A 41 4.12 -16.36 -24.82
CA THR A 41 5.12 -17.42 -24.69
C THR A 41 6.07 -17.05 -23.54
N PRO A 42 6.30 -17.93 -22.55
CA PRO A 42 7.29 -17.66 -21.52
C PRO A 42 8.66 -17.53 -22.18
N LEU A 43 9.34 -16.41 -21.95
CA LEU A 43 10.70 -16.16 -22.43
C LEU A 43 11.61 -17.29 -21.94
N THR A 44 12.31 -17.92 -22.87
CA THR A 44 13.32 -18.94 -22.57
C THR A 44 14.73 -18.35 -22.79
N PRO A 45 15.78 -18.90 -22.16
CA PRO A 45 17.15 -18.44 -22.39
C PRO A 45 17.61 -18.42 -23.86
N ALA A 46 16.94 -19.18 -24.74
CA ALA A 46 17.23 -19.21 -26.17
C ALA A 46 16.80 -17.93 -26.91
N ASP A 47 15.84 -17.17 -26.36
CA ASP A 47 15.33 -15.94 -26.96
C ASP A 47 16.31 -14.75 -26.85
N PHE A 48 17.42 -14.93 -26.12
CA PHE A 48 18.47 -13.93 -25.90
C PHE A 48 19.73 -14.16 -26.74
N VAL A 49 19.76 -15.18 -27.60
CA VAL A 49 20.88 -15.42 -28.53
C VAL A 49 20.51 -14.80 -29.88
N GLY A 50 21.00 -13.58 -30.11
CA GLY A 50 20.85 -12.91 -31.41
C GLY A 50 21.54 -13.70 -32.54
N PRO A 51 21.08 -13.58 -33.79
CA PRO A 51 21.73 -14.22 -34.92
C PRO A 51 23.17 -13.70 -35.04
N ALA A 52 24.12 -14.63 -35.07
CA ALA A 52 25.53 -14.33 -35.26
C ALA A 52 25.77 -13.82 -36.69
N ASP A 53 25.70 -12.51 -36.87
CA ASP A 53 26.15 -11.87 -38.10
C ASP A 53 27.68 -11.80 -38.12
N ALA A 54 28.24 -12.62 -38.99
CA ALA A 54 29.63 -12.56 -39.42
C ALA A 54 29.86 -11.25 -40.20
N SER A 55 30.65 -10.35 -39.63
CA SER A 55 31.28 -9.27 -40.38
C SER A 55 32.75 -9.10 -39.96
N ASP A 56 33.56 -8.92 -41.00
CA ASP A 56 35.02 -8.87 -41.04
C ASP A 56 35.67 -7.80 -40.15
N PRO A 57 36.97 -7.97 -39.80
CA PRO A 57 37.66 -7.12 -38.85
C PRO A 57 38.02 -5.77 -39.47
N VAL A 58 37.47 -4.68 -38.91
CA VAL A 58 37.94 -3.32 -39.16
C VAL A 58 39.09 -3.01 -38.21
N ASP A 59 40.27 -2.92 -38.80
CA ASP A 59 41.49 -2.38 -38.22
C ASP A 59 41.27 -0.91 -37.78
N ARG A 60 41.31 -0.66 -36.48
CA ARG A 60 41.33 0.69 -35.90
C ARG A 60 42.55 0.84 -35.01
N SER A 61 43.56 1.45 -35.60
CA SER A 61 44.71 2.04 -34.93
C SER A 61 44.30 3.04 -33.83
N ALA A 62 44.86 2.80 -32.65
CA ALA A 62 45.45 3.73 -31.69
C ALA A 62 45.01 5.21 -31.72
N GLN A 63 44.33 5.65 -30.63
CA GLN A 63 44.65 6.89 -29.91
C GLN A 63 43.92 6.93 -28.55
N ASP A 64 44.61 7.48 -27.55
CA ASP A 64 44.23 7.70 -26.15
C ASP A 64 44.09 6.50 -25.20
N ALA A 65 45.25 5.89 -24.90
CA ALA A 65 45.44 5.19 -23.64
C ALA A 65 46.00 6.15 -22.58
N ALA A 66 45.24 6.37 -21.51
CA ALA A 66 45.72 7.04 -20.30
C ALA A 66 46.92 6.28 -19.72
N PRO A 67 47.95 6.97 -19.19
CA PRO A 67 49.13 6.30 -18.64
C PRO A 67 48.75 5.44 -17.42
N PRO A 68 49.29 4.22 -17.29
CA PRO A 68 49.02 3.38 -16.13
C PRO A 68 49.54 4.04 -14.85
N PRO A 69 48.87 3.82 -13.70
CA PRO A 69 49.30 4.36 -12.42
C PRO A 69 50.72 3.90 -12.09
N ARG A 70 51.62 4.85 -11.88
CA ARG A 70 53.00 4.58 -11.48
C ARG A 70 53.01 3.98 -10.07
N ARG A 71 53.45 2.73 -9.93
CA ARG A 71 53.80 2.15 -8.63
C ARG A 71 55.14 2.75 -8.17
N ILE A 72 55.11 3.38 -7.00
CA ILE A 72 56.30 3.89 -6.33
C ILE A 72 57.01 2.68 -5.69
N SER A 73 58.28 2.44 -6.01
CA SER A 73 59.07 1.38 -5.37
C SER A 73 59.43 1.79 -3.94
N ALA A 74 59.65 0.80 -3.06
CA ALA A 74 60.01 1.02 -1.66
C ALA A 74 61.31 1.84 -1.49
N GLU A 75 62.19 1.87 -2.50
CA GLU A 75 63.41 2.69 -2.48
C GLU A 75 63.11 4.19 -2.60
N ARG A 76 62.08 4.59 -3.37
CA ARG A 76 61.64 6.01 -3.47
C ARG A 76 60.83 6.49 -2.27
N ALA A 77 60.36 5.58 -1.42
CA ALA A 77 59.77 5.93 -0.13
C ALA A 77 60.84 6.24 0.95
N SER A 78 62.13 6.02 0.64
CA SER A 78 63.25 6.25 1.57
C SER A 78 64.08 7.52 1.27
N GLU A 79 63.81 8.20 0.16
CA GLU A 79 64.35 9.54 -0.08
C GLU A 79 63.61 10.53 0.81
N GLY A 80 64.27 10.87 1.92
CA GLY A 80 63.73 11.69 2.99
C GLY A 80 63.08 12.98 2.48
N VAL A 81 61.94 13.30 3.09
CA VAL A 81 61.26 14.60 2.98
C VAL A 81 62.16 15.68 3.59
N GLY A 82 63.20 16.06 2.85
CA GLY A 82 64.17 17.07 3.19
C GLY A 82 63.76 18.43 2.63
N ASP A 83 62.60 18.93 3.05
CA ASP A 83 62.33 20.38 3.16
C ASP A 83 60.97 20.59 3.83
N VAL A 84 60.91 20.29 5.13
CA VAL A 84 59.84 20.79 6.00
C VAL A 84 60.45 21.91 6.83
N VAL A 85 60.22 23.15 6.40
CA VAL A 85 60.49 24.32 7.22
C VAL A 85 59.51 24.28 8.40
N VAL A 86 60.01 23.85 9.57
CA VAL A 86 59.28 23.95 10.83
C VAL A 86 59.28 25.41 11.25
N LEU A 87 58.24 26.14 10.89
CA LEU A 87 57.95 27.43 11.52
C LEU A 87 57.47 27.15 12.94
N ALA A 88 58.32 27.37 13.94
CA ALA A 88 57.93 27.36 15.34
C ALA A 88 57.05 28.59 15.65
N GLY A 89 55.78 28.53 15.26
CA GLY A 89 54.74 29.40 15.77
C GLY A 89 54.16 28.81 17.04
N ALA A 90 54.10 29.58 18.13
CA ALA A 90 53.33 29.19 19.31
C ALA A 90 51.90 28.83 18.87
N PRO A 91 51.31 27.72 19.35
CA PRO A 91 49.93 27.39 19.02
C PRO A 91 49.07 28.60 19.39
N PRO A 92 48.15 29.06 18.52
CA PRO A 92 47.23 30.11 18.90
C PRO A 92 46.45 29.60 20.10
N LEU A 93 46.74 30.16 21.27
CA LEU A 93 45.93 29.94 22.46
C LEU A 93 44.52 30.38 22.08
N PRO A 94 43.49 29.55 22.29
CA PRO A 94 42.12 29.91 21.97
C PRO A 94 41.79 31.21 22.71
N SER A 95 41.64 32.28 21.94
CA SER A 95 41.23 33.58 22.43
C SER A 95 39.79 33.47 22.92
N ALA A 96 39.64 33.58 24.24
CA ALA A 96 38.39 33.65 25.00
C ALA A 96 37.52 32.37 25.02
N PRO A 97 36.98 31.99 26.20
CA PRO A 97 35.85 31.06 26.25
C PRO A 97 34.71 31.61 25.40
N PRO A 98 34.04 30.79 24.57
CA PRO A 98 32.83 31.24 23.89
C PRO A 98 31.84 31.75 24.94
N ALA A 99 31.25 32.92 24.68
CA ALA A 99 30.26 33.51 25.55
C ALA A 99 29.13 32.49 25.83
N PRO A 100 28.66 32.38 27.08
CA PRO A 100 27.54 31.50 27.43
C PRO A 100 26.29 32.01 26.70
N GLY A 101 25.94 31.37 25.59
CA GLY A 101 24.88 31.82 24.68
C GLY A 101 25.01 31.35 23.24
N ALA A 102 26.16 30.78 22.84
CA ALA A 102 26.27 30.09 21.56
C ALA A 102 25.50 28.77 21.62
N THR A 103 24.39 28.71 20.90
CA THR A 103 23.57 27.51 20.69
C THR A 103 24.48 26.37 20.24
N GLU A 104 24.71 25.38 21.11
CA GLU A 104 25.44 24.17 20.75
C GLU A 104 24.67 23.47 19.63
N THR A 105 25.15 23.59 18.40
CA THR A 105 24.62 22.81 17.27
C THR A 105 24.94 21.35 17.55
N ARG A 106 23.96 20.61 18.08
CA ARG A 106 24.07 19.18 18.32
C ARG A 106 24.07 18.46 16.97
N TYR A 107 25.23 17.98 16.55
CA TYR A 107 25.34 17.08 15.41
C TYR A 107 24.89 15.69 15.85
N LEU A 108 23.76 15.21 15.29
CA LEU A 108 23.32 13.84 15.50
C LEU A 108 24.24 12.92 14.71
N VAL A 109 25.24 12.36 15.38
CA VAL A 109 26.14 11.34 14.78
C VAL A 109 25.30 10.11 14.47
N ASP A 110 25.47 9.56 13.27
CA ASP A 110 24.78 8.33 12.88
C ASP A 110 25.18 7.17 13.81
N GLN A 111 24.19 6.51 14.38
CA GLN A 111 24.39 5.43 15.34
C GLN A 111 24.21 4.08 14.66
N MET A 112 25.22 3.21 14.77
CA MET A 112 25.10 1.81 14.36
C MET A 112 24.18 1.08 15.35
N VAL A 113 23.03 0.61 14.87
CA VAL A 113 22.04 -0.07 15.72
C VAL A 113 22.31 -1.57 15.83
N GLY A 114 22.87 -2.18 14.78
CA GLY A 114 23.20 -3.60 14.73
C GLY A 114 23.81 -3.99 13.38
N GLN A 115 23.83 -5.29 13.10
CA GLN A 115 24.27 -5.83 11.82
C GLN A 115 23.39 -7.00 11.38
N ILE A 116 23.23 -7.15 10.06
CA ILE A 116 22.50 -8.24 9.39
C ILE A 116 23.46 -8.84 8.34
N ASN A 117 23.86 -10.11 8.53
CA ASN A 117 24.85 -10.78 7.67
C ASN A 117 26.15 -9.96 7.48
N GLY A 118 26.61 -9.30 8.55
CA GLY A 118 27.81 -8.47 8.54
C GLY A 118 27.64 -7.08 7.91
N LYS A 119 26.47 -6.75 7.34
CA LYS A 119 26.15 -5.39 6.91
C LYS A 119 25.68 -4.57 8.12
N PRO A 120 26.33 -3.43 8.45
CA PRO A 120 25.88 -2.58 9.55
C PRO A 120 24.55 -1.93 9.19
N VAL A 121 23.64 -1.84 10.17
CA VAL A 121 22.38 -1.12 10.07
C VAL A 121 22.53 0.19 10.84
N TYR A 122 22.32 1.31 10.16
CA TYR A 122 22.43 2.65 10.72
C TYR A 122 21.06 3.27 10.97
N ALA A 123 20.94 4.05 12.04
CA ALA A 123 19.67 4.67 12.42
C ALA A 123 19.21 5.71 11.40
N ASN A 124 20.11 6.57 10.88
CA ASN A 124 19.72 7.57 9.89
C ASN A 124 19.15 6.95 8.61
N GLU A 125 19.78 5.88 8.13
CA GLU A 125 19.33 5.15 6.96
C GLU A 125 17.99 4.44 7.22
N PHE A 126 17.81 3.85 8.40
CA PHE A 126 16.54 3.21 8.75
C PHE A 126 15.36 4.19 8.76
N PHE A 127 15.58 5.40 9.28
CA PHE A 127 14.53 6.41 9.38
C PHE A 127 14.34 7.26 8.10
N SER A 128 15.16 7.09 7.05
CA SER A 128 15.12 7.95 5.85
C SER A 128 13.73 8.09 5.25
N ASP A 129 13.04 6.95 5.12
CA ASP A 129 11.77 6.87 4.39
C ASP A 129 10.58 7.31 5.24
N MET A 130 10.74 7.38 6.57
CA MET A 130 9.68 7.79 7.51
C MET A 130 9.91 9.15 8.18
N ASP A 131 11.11 9.74 8.03
CA ASP A 131 11.53 10.95 8.77
C ASP A 131 10.57 12.12 8.60
N ALA A 132 10.21 12.45 7.36
CA ALA A 132 9.34 13.58 7.06
C ALA A 132 7.95 13.42 7.69
N ARG A 133 7.38 12.21 7.60
CA ARG A 133 6.08 11.88 8.19
C ARG A 133 6.13 11.94 9.71
N LEU A 134 7.13 11.30 10.34
CA LEU A 134 7.26 11.28 11.80
C LEU A 134 7.42 12.69 12.37
N ARG A 135 8.20 13.56 11.71
CA ARG A 135 8.31 14.99 12.09
C ARG A 135 6.98 15.71 12.02
N GLN A 136 6.21 15.47 10.95
CA GLN A 136 4.90 16.08 10.77
C GLN A 136 3.90 15.59 11.82
N GLU A 137 3.95 14.31 12.19
CA GLU A 137 3.10 13.73 13.24
C GLU A 137 3.41 14.36 14.60
N VAL A 138 4.69 14.40 15.00
CA VAL A 138 5.11 14.99 16.28
C VAL A 138 4.74 16.47 16.37
N ALA A 139 4.88 17.24 15.28
CA ALA A 139 4.51 18.65 15.25
C ALA A 139 3.00 18.90 15.48
N LYS A 140 2.14 17.89 15.29
CA LYS A 140 0.69 18.00 15.53
C LYS A 140 0.31 17.68 16.97
N LEU A 141 1.17 16.97 17.72
CA LEU A 141 0.89 16.56 19.10
C LEU A 141 1.06 17.75 20.03
N LYS A 142 0.10 17.95 20.94
CA LYS A 142 0.07 19.13 21.83
C LYS A 142 0.28 18.76 23.28
N THR A 143 -0.14 17.56 23.67
CA THR A 143 -0.12 17.13 25.06
C THR A 143 0.94 16.07 25.31
N SER A 144 1.45 16.00 26.55
CA SER A 144 2.44 14.99 26.93
C SER A 144 1.89 13.57 26.78
N ASP A 145 0.59 13.37 26.98
CA ASP A 145 -0.02 12.04 26.91
C ASP A 145 -0.20 11.57 25.46
N GLU A 146 -0.58 12.46 24.53
CA GLU A 146 -0.55 12.18 23.08
C GLU A 146 0.86 11.79 22.60
N ILE A 147 1.89 12.49 23.09
CA ILE A 147 3.29 12.18 22.76
C ILE A 147 3.68 10.79 23.27
N LYS A 148 3.31 10.43 24.51
CA LYS A 148 3.59 9.09 25.06
C LYS A 148 2.88 7.99 24.28
N GLU A 149 1.61 8.19 23.94
CA GLU A 149 0.82 7.21 23.19
C GLU A 149 1.38 7.02 21.77
N TRP A 150 1.66 8.13 21.08
CA TRP A 150 2.32 8.10 19.77
C TRP A 150 3.67 7.37 19.84
N PHE A 151 4.50 7.69 20.82
CA PHE A 151 5.83 7.08 20.97
C PHE A 151 5.78 5.59 21.33
N ALA A 152 4.74 5.15 22.07
CA ALA A 152 4.47 3.74 22.31
C ALA A 152 4.00 3.02 21.03
N GLY A 153 3.20 3.68 20.18
CA GLY A 153 2.81 3.21 18.85
C GLY A 153 4.01 3.06 17.91
N LEU A 154 4.90 4.06 17.89
CA LEU A 154 6.09 4.09 17.05
C LEU A 154 7.00 2.87 17.28
N ARG A 155 7.10 2.35 18.51
CA ARG A 155 7.88 1.14 18.79
C ARG A 155 7.41 -0.05 17.95
N LYS A 156 6.09 -0.24 17.81
CA LYS A 156 5.52 -1.34 17.01
C LYS A 156 5.82 -1.16 15.52
N GLU A 157 5.77 0.09 15.05
CA GLU A 157 6.11 0.41 13.66
C GLU A 157 7.60 0.17 13.37
N ILE A 158 8.50 0.63 14.25
CA ILE A 158 9.95 0.35 14.16
C ILE A 158 10.20 -1.15 14.11
N GLU A 159 9.54 -1.91 15.00
CA GLU A 159 9.68 -3.37 15.01
C GLU A 159 9.21 -3.99 13.69
N GLN A 160 8.05 -3.59 13.17
CA GLN A 160 7.52 -4.07 11.88
C GLN A 160 8.46 -3.74 10.71
N THR A 161 8.89 -2.49 10.59
CA THR A 161 9.81 -2.06 9.51
C THR A 161 11.17 -2.77 9.61
N LEU A 162 11.68 -2.99 10.82
CA LEU A 162 12.92 -3.75 11.01
C LEU A 162 12.75 -5.22 10.59
N TRP A 163 11.62 -5.84 10.92
CA TRP A 163 11.33 -7.21 10.48
C TRP A 163 11.19 -7.32 8.96
N ASP A 164 10.51 -6.36 8.32
CA ASP A 164 10.39 -6.32 6.86
C ASP A 164 11.75 -6.16 6.19
N ARG A 165 12.57 -5.21 6.66
CA ARG A 165 13.93 -5.01 6.14
C ARG A 165 14.81 -6.25 6.35
N LEU A 166 14.77 -6.83 7.56
CA LEU A 166 15.50 -8.06 7.86
C LEU A 166 15.07 -9.21 6.94
N ARG A 167 13.76 -9.35 6.69
CA ARG A 167 13.24 -10.35 5.75
C ARG A 167 13.83 -10.16 4.36
N ASP A 168 13.75 -8.95 3.84
CA ASP A 168 14.17 -8.65 2.48
C ASP A 168 15.69 -8.81 2.32
N ASP A 169 16.48 -8.37 3.30
CA ASP A 169 17.94 -8.55 3.33
C ASP A 169 18.35 -10.04 3.37
N LEU A 170 17.65 -10.86 4.17
CA LEU A 170 17.93 -12.30 4.25
C LEU A 170 17.52 -13.02 2.96
N LEU A 171 16.39 -12.67 2.35
CA LEU A 171 15.96 -13.24 1.08
C LEU A 171 16.86 -12.84 -0.08
N LEU A 172 17.31 -11.58 -0.11
CA LEU A 172 18.25 -11.09 -1.10
C LEU A 172 19.60 -11.80 -0.99
N ALA A 173 20.15 -11.94 0.22
CA ALA A 173 21.40 -12.66 0.44
C ALA A 173 21.31 -14.13 0.00
N GLU A 174 20.19 -14.80 0.29
CA GLU A 174 19.94 -16.17 -0.15
C GLU A 174 19.82 -16.26 -1.68
N PHE A 175 19.14 -15.30 -2.31
CA PHE A 175 19.03 -15.23 -3.77
C PHE A 175 20.41 -15.08 -4.42
N GLU A 176 21.22 -14.11 -3.97
CA GLU A 176 22.59 -13.87 -4.44
C GLU A 176 23.50 -15.10 -4.26
N ALA A 177 23.37 -15.80 -3.14
CA ALA A 177 24.11 -17.03 -2.85
C ALA A 177 23.71 -18.19 -3.76
N SER A 178 22.45 -18.22 -4.22
CA SER A 178 21.93 -19.27 -5.10
C SER A 178 22.24 -19.06 -6.60
N MET A 179 22.74 -17.89 -6.99
CA MET A 179 22.98 -17.57 -8.41
C MET A 179 24.18 -18.30 -9.01
N THR A 180 24.02 -18.82 -10.23
CA THR A 180 25.14 -19.27 -11.06
C THR A 180 25.90 -18.07 -11.67
N PRO A 181 27.18 -18.23 -12.09
CA PRO A 181 27.93 -17.18 -12.78
C PRO A 181 27.21 -16.62 -14.02
N GLU A 182 26.55 -17.48 -14.79
CA GLU A 182 25.79 -17.08 -15.99
C GLU A 182 24.57 -16.23 -15.64
N GLN A 183 23.88 -16.57 -14.55
CA GLN A 183 22.75 -15.78 -14.06
C GLN A 183 23.18 -14.39 -13.59
N ARG A 184 24.37 -14.27 -12.98
CA ARG A 184 24.94 -12.97 -12.61
C ARG A 184 25.21 -12.08 -13.82
N MET A 185 25.57 -12.66 -14.98
CA MET A 185 25.70 -11.88 -16.23
C MET A 185 24.35 -11.37 -16.72
N GLY A 186 23.32 -12.23 -16.72
CA GLY A 186 21.95 -11.83 -17.07
C GLY A 186 21.37 -10.74 -16.17
N LEU A 187 21.85 -10.67 -14.92
CA LEU A 187 21.46 -9.65 -13.94
C LEU A 187 21.71 -8.23 -14.43
N LEU A 188 22.86 -7.99 -15.07
CA LEU A 188 23.23 -6.67 -15.56
C LEU A 188 22.28 -6.21 -16.67
N ALA A 189 21.91 -7.11 -17.58
CA ALA A 189 20.91 -6.84 -18.60
C ALA A 189 19.52 -6.57 -17.99
N PHE A 190 19.16 -7.29 -16.91
CA PHE A 190 17.92 -7.04 -16.19
C PHE A 190 17.90 -5.64 -15.54
N VAL A 191 18.94 -5.28 -14.78
CA VAL A 191 19.07 -3.96 -14.14
C VAL A 191 19.00 -2.84 -15.18
N GLU A 192 19.67 -3.03 -16.31
CA GLU A 192 19.60 -2.07 -17.42
C GLU A 192 18.19 -1.98 -17.98
N SER A 193 17.46 -3.10 -18.13
CA SER A 193 16.08 -3.05 -18.59
C SER A 193 15.15 -2.32 -17.59
N VAL A 194 15.34 -2.48 -16.28
CA VAL A 194 14.62 -1.72 -15.24
C VAL A 194 14.91 -0.23 -15.38
N ARG A 195 16.18 0.16 -15.54
CA ARG A 195 16.57 1.56 -15.80
C ARG A 195 15.89 2.11 -17.06
N GLN A 196 15.97 1.38 -18.18
CA GLN A 196 15.38 1.81 -19.45
C GLN A 196 13.86 1.96 -19.36
N ASN A 197 13.16 1.12 -18.57
CA ASN A 197 11.72 1.27 -18.34
C ASN A 197 11.37 2.60 -17.64
N PHE A 198 12.17 3.03 -16.66
CA PHE A 198 11.99 4.36 -16.04
C PHE A 198 12.29 5.48 -17.05
N ILE A 199 13.39 5.38 -17.80
CA ILE A 199 13.74 6.36 -18.83
C ILE A 199 12.64 6.47 -19.89
N SER A 200 12.09 5.35 -20.37
CA SER A 200 11.01 5.37 -21.36
C SER A 200 9.71 5.96 -20.82
N THR A 201 9.43 5.77 -19.52
CA THR A 201 8.23 6.30 -18.87
C THR A 201 8.28 7.81 -18.71
N TYR A 202 9.46 8.37 -18.37
CA TYR A 202 9.65 9.81 -18.14
C TYR A 202 10.29 10.55 -19.32
N GLY A 203 10.66 9.85 -20.40
CA GLY A 203 11.18 10.39 -21.66
C GLY A 203 12.70 10.55 -21.73
N SER A 204 13.37 10.94 -20.64
CA SER A 204 14.83 11.03 -20.57
C SER A 204 15.37 10.70 -19.18
N GLU A 205 16.65 10.36 -19.07
CA GLU A 205 17.30 10.07 -17.78
C GLU A 205 17.27 11.27 -16.82
N ALA A 206 17.56 12.47 -17.33
CA ALA A 206 17.51 13.69 -16.53
C ALA A 206 16.10 13.97 -16.00
N THR A 207 15.09 13.84 -16.86
CA THR A 207 13.67 14.02 -16.47
C THR A 207 13.23 12.95 -15.48
N ALA A 208 13.62 11.69 -15.67
CA ALA A 208 13.31 10.60 -14.75
C ALA A 208 13.91 10.86 -13.37
N ASN A 209 15.19 11.25 -13.30
CA ASN A 209 15.86 11.53 -12.04
C ASN A 209 15.24 12.74 -11.30
N GLU A 210 14.92 13.82 -12.02
CA GLU A 210 14.25 14.99 -11.43
C GLU A 210 12.85 14.63 -10.88
N ARG A 211 12.08 13.82 -11.61
CA ARG A 211 10.75 13.36 -11.19
C ARG A 211 10.82 12.46 -9.97
N LEU A 212 11.69 11.45 -9.97
CA LEU A 212 11.85 10.54 -8.83
C LEU A 212 12.36 11.28 -7.58
N LEU A 213 13.28 12.24 -7.75
CA LEU A 213 13.79 13.01 -6.62
C LEU A 213 12.72 13.95 -6.04
N SER A 214 11.90 14.58 -6.88
CA SER A 214 10.83 15.47 -6.42
C SER A 214 9.62 14.74 -5.82
N GLU A 215 9.25 13.58 -6.37
CA GLU A 215 8.09 12.81 -5.92
C GLU A 215 8.42 11.89 -4.74
N GLN A 216 9.61 11.27 -4.73
CA GLN A 216 9.98 10.21 -3.80
C GLN A 216 11.24 10.51 -2.98
N GLY A 217 11.97 11.58 -3.30
CA GLY A 217 13.25 11.88 -2.65
C GLY A 217 14.38 10.92 -3.00
N LYS A 218 14.22 10.09 -4.05
CA LYS A 218 15.19 9.08 -4.48
C LYS A 218 15.74 9.41 -5.86
N THR A 219 17.01 9.10 -6.09
CA THR A 219 17.60 9.19 -7.43
C THR A 219 17.12 8.05 -8.33
N LEU A 220 17.32 8.19 -9.64
CA LEU A 220 17.05 7.10 -10.59
C LEU A 220 17.81 5.82 -10.20
N ASP A 221 19.10 5.93 -9.88
CA ASP A 221 19.94 4.77 -9.52
C ASP A 221 19.44 4.06 -8.26
N GLN A 222 19.05 4.82 -7.23
CA GLN A 222 18.47 4.26 -6.01
C GLN A 222 17.16 3.53 -6.31
N THR A 223 16.27 4.16 -7.08
CA THR A 223 14.98 3.57 -7.46
C THR A 223 15.15 2.29 -8.29
N VAL A 224 16.12 2.29 -9.22
CA VAL A 224 16.47 1.09 -10.00
C VAL A 224 17.01 0.00 -9.09
N SER A 225 17.87 0.33 -8.12
CA SER A 225 18.40 -0.63 -7.14
C SER A 225 17.29 -1.23 -6.28
N ASP A 226 16.45 -0.40 -5.68
CA ASP A 226 15.32 -0.81 -4.83
C ASP A 226 14.36 -1.71 -5.61
N THR A 227 13.98 -1.31 -6.83
CA THR A 227 13.08 -2.09 -7.71
C THR A 227 13.71 -3.44 -8.06
N THR A 228 14.99 -3.45 -8.38
CA THR A 228 15.74 -4.66 -8.72
C THR A 228 15.77 -5.63 -7.53
N GLN A 229 16.11 -5.15 -6.33
CA GLN A 229 16.15 -5.96 -5.12
C GLN A 229 14.78 -6.56 -4.79
N LEU A 230 13.71 -5.77 -4.94
CA LEU A 230 12.34 -6.26 -4.73
C LEU A 230 11.98 -7.39 -5.71
N GLU A 231 12.36 -7.29 -6.98
CA GLU A 231 12.15 -8.36 -7.96
C GLU A 231 12.95 -9.63 -7.63
N PHE A 232 14.16 -9.48 -7.08
CA PHE A 232 14.96 -10.61 -6.62
C PHE A 232 14.34 -11.33 -5.43
N VAL A 233 13.86 -10.57 -4.45
CA VAL A 233 13.10 -11.12 -3.31
C VAL A 233 11.86 -11.86 -3.80
N ARG A 234 11.09 -11.27 -4.72
CA ARG A 234 9.90 -11.89 -5.33
C ARG A 234 10.24 -13.18 -6.06
N GLU A 235 11.30 -13.18 -6.86
CA GLU A 235 11.73 -14.37 -7.61
C GLU A 235 12.19 -15.48 -6.67
N GLN A 236 12.91 -15.14 -5.58
CA GLN A 236 13.33 -16.10 -4.57
C GLN A 236 12.13 -16.74 -3.88
N LEU A 237 11.14 -15.95 -3.45
CA LEU A 237 9.90 -16.47 -2.87
C LEU A 237 9.13 -17.32 -3.88
N ARG A 238 9.09 -16.92 -5.16
CA ARG A 238 8.42 -17.67 -6.23
C ARG A 238 9.02 -19.06 -6.40
N ARG A 239 10.35 -19.15 -6.50
CA ARG A 239 11.09 -20.40 -6.65
C ARG A 239 11.01 -21.27 -5.40
N SER A 240 11.25 -20.69 -4.24
CA SER A 240 11.43 -21.45 -3.00
C SER A 240 10.13 -21.87 -2.34
N ILE A 241 9.06 -21.08 -2.50
CA ILE A 241 7.77 -21.28 -1.82
C ILE A 241 6.62 -21.41 -2.83
N ILE A 242 6.30 -20.35 -3.59
CA ILE A 242 5.04 -20.25 -4.34
C ILE A 242 4.88 -21.40 -5.36
N SER A 243 5.97 -21.83 -5.98
CA SER A 243 5.97 -22.92 -6.97
C SER A 243 5.73 -24.30 -6.36
N LYS A 244 6.01 -24.47 -5.06
CA LYS A 244 5.88 -25.75 -4.33
C LYS A 244 4.52 -25.90 -3.67
N VAL A 245 3.82 -24.80 -3.41
CA VAL A 245 2.49 -24.83 -2.80
C VAL A 245 1.46 -25.28 -3.84
N GLN A 246 0.89 -26.46 -3.59
CA GLN A 246 -0.23 -27.00 -4.36
C GLN A 246 -1.44 -27.13 -3.44
N VAL A 247 -2.64 -26.91 -4.00
CA VAL A 247 -3.91 -27.15 -3.31
C VAL A 247 -4.66 -28.20 -4.11
N SER A 248 -4.98 -29.32 -3.48
CA SER A 248 -5.71 -30.40 -4.12
C SER A 248 -7.21 -30.09 -4.15
N TYR A 249 -7.92 -30.60 -5.15
CA TYR A 249 -9.38 -30.49 -5.23
C TYR A 249 -10.07 -31.03 -3.96
N ARG A 250 -9.56 -32.11 -3.37
CA ARG A 250 -10.09 -32.70 -2.14
C ARG A 250 -10.04 -31.73 -0.95
N GLU A 251 -9.01 -30.88 -0.89
CA GLU A 251 -8.89 -29.86 0.18
C GLU A 251 -9.91 -28.74 -0.01
N VAL A 252 -10.13 -28.33 -1.26
CA VAL A 252 -11.17 -27.36 -1.62
C VAL A 252 -12.56 -27.88 -1.25
N GLU A 253 -12.86 -29.14 -1.57
CA GLU A 253 -14.11 -29.81 -1.20
C GLU A 253 -14.27 -29.93 0.32
N ASN A 254 -13.24 -30.41 1.03
CA ASN A 254 -13.25 -30.52 2.48
C ASN A 254 -13.47 -29.16 3.15
N TYR A 255 -12.83 -28.10 2.63
CA TYR A 255 -12.99 -26.75 3.15
C TYR A 255 -14.44 -26.26 2.97
N TYR A 256 -15.00 -26.47 1.77
CA TYR A 256 -16.39 -26.13 1.46
C TYR A 256 -17.38 -26.81 2.40
N GLN A 257 -17.22 -28.12 2.62
CA GLN A 257 -18.09 -28.90 3.51
C GLN A 257 -17.99 -28.46 4.99
N ARG A 258 -16.81 -28.01 5.43
CA ARG A 258 -16.58 -27.55 6.80
C ARG A 258 -17.03 -26.12 7.07
N HIS A 259 -17.15 -25.29 6.03
CA HIS A 259 -17.47 -23.86 6.17
C HIS A 259 -18.65 -23.42 5.28
N PRO A 260 -19.82 -24.10 5.33
CA PRO A 260 -20.94 -23.79 4.45
C PRO A 260 -21.47 -22.35 4.63
N GLN A 261 -21.30 -21.79 5.83
CA GLN A 261 -21.72 -20.43 6.15
C GLN A 261 -20.94 -19.36 5.36
N GLU A 262 -19.66 -19.60 5.03
CA GLU A 262 -18.87 -18.67 4.21
C GLU A 262 -19.37 -18.56 2.77
N PHE A 263 -20.12 -19.57 2.31
CA PHE A 263 -20.64 -19.66 0.95
C PHE A 263 -22.16 -19.49 0.90
N THR A 264 -22.77 -19.11 2.01
CA THR A 264 -24.20 -18.83 2.08
C THR A 264 -24.43 -17.36 1.74
N VAL A 265 -25.12 -17.12 0.62
CA VAL A 265 -25.66 -15.78 0.34
C VAL A 265 -26.84 -15.59 1.28
N PRO A 266 -26.85 -14.54 2.14
CA PRO A 266 -27.96 -14.30 3.04
C PRO A 266 -29.23 -14.04 2.24
N ALA A 267 -30.37 -14.40 2.82
CA ALA A 267 -31.66 -14.01 2.25
C ALA A 267 -31.70 -12.47 2.19
N SER A 268 -32.33 -11.90 1.18
CA SER A 268 -32.46 -10.45 1.07
C SER A 268 -33.81 -10.06 0.49
N ALA A 269 -34.34 -8.94 0.98
CA ALA A 269 -35.54 -8.32 0.43
C ALA A 269 -35.18 -6.96 -0.15
N THR A 270 -35.69 -6.68 -1.35
CA THR A 270 -35.54 -5.38 -2.00
C THR A 270 -36.89 -4.69 -2.07
N PHE A 271 -36.94 -3.49 -1.51
CA PHE A 271 -38.13 -2.64 -1.48
C PHE A 271 -37.95 -1.42 -2.37
N ARG A 272 -39.03 -1.00 -3.01
CA ARG A 272 -39.19 0.36 -3.54
C ARG A 272 -40.01 1.17 -2.55
N ILE A 273 -39.47 2.32 -2.18
CA ILE A 273 -40.09 3.19 -1.18
C ILE A 273 -40.58 4.46 -1.85
N ILE A 274 -41.89 4.71 -1.75
CA ILE A 274 -42.48 6.00 -2.10
C ILE A 274 -42.69 6.75 -0.79
N ARG A 275 -41.94 7.82 -0.59
CA ARG A 275 -42.10 8.72 0.57
C ARG A 275 -42.43 10.12 0.08
N VAL A 276 -43.55 10.65 0.52
CA VAL A 276 -43.99 12.01 0.17
C VAL A 276 -44.38 12.73 1.46
N PRO A 277 -44.10 14.04 1.61
CA PRO A 277 -44.59 14.81 2.75
C PRO A 277 -46.11 14.72 2.85
N ALA A 278 -46.64 14.32 4.00
CA ALA A 278 -48.08 14.16 4.20
C ALA A 278 -48.85 15.49 4.12
N SER A 279 -48.16 16.62 4.30
CA SER A 279 -48.70 17.97 4.09
C SER A 279 -48.99 18.28 2.63
N ASP A 280 -48.35 17.58 1.68
CA ASP A 280 -48.60 17.74 0.26
C ASP A 280 -49.73 16.81 -0.20
N THR A 281 -50.96 17.23 0.08
CA THR A 281 -52.16 16.46 -0.25
C THR A 281 -52.33 16.21 -1.75
N ALA A 282 -51.74 17.07 -2.60
CA ALA A 282 -51.79 16.92 -4.05
C ALA A 282 -50.90 15.77 -4.52
N LEU A 283 -49.65 15.72 -4.07
CA LEU A 283 -48.73 14.62 -4.38
C LEU A 283 -49.20 13.30 -3.81
N VAL A 284 -49.73 13.30 -2.58
CA VAL A 284 -50.30 12.08 -1.97
C VAL A 284 -51.46 11.53 -2.81
N ALA A 285 -52.40 12.40 -3.22
CA ALA A 285 -53.52 11.99 -4.08
C ALA A 285 -53.07 11.56 -5.49
N GLU A 286 -51.97 12.11 -6.00
CA GLU A 286 -51.36 11.66 -7.25
C GLU A 286 -50.82 10.24 -7.14
N VAL A 287 -50.03 9.94 -6.10
CA VAL A 287 -49.48 8.61 -5.85
C VAL A 287 -50.62 7.58 -5.70
N GLU A 288 -51.64 7.88 -4.90
CA GLU A 288 -52.77 6.97 -4.71
C GLU A 288 -53.54 6.70 -6.00
N ARG A 289 -53.78 7.74 -6.82
CA ARG A 289 -54.48 7.60 -8.10
C ARG A 289 -53.67 6.77 -9.08
N ALA A 290 -52.37 7.03 -9.18
CA ALA A 290 -51.45 6.32 -10.05
C ALA A 290 -51.35 4.83 -9.68
N LEU A 291 -51.21 4.52 -8.39
CA LEU A 291 -51.23 3.14 -7.88
C LEU A 291 -52.59 2.46 -8.14
N ALA A 292 -53.72 3.17 -7.95
CA ALA A 292 -55.05 2.64 -8.23
C ALA A 292 -55.29 2.38 -9.73
N SER A 293 -54.68 3.16 -10.62
CA SER A 293 -54.71 2.91 -12.07
C SER A 293 -53.76 1.80 -12.55
N GLY A 294 -52.96 1.23 -11.64
CA GLY A 294 -52.01 0.17 -11.97
C GLY A 294 -50.70 0.66 -12.60
N GLU A 295 -50.34 1.94 -12.41
CA GLU A 295 -49.01 2.44 -12.79
C GLU A 295 -47.92 1.72 -11.98
N SER A 296 -46.75 1.50 -12.59
CA SER A 296 -45.65 0.75 -11.98
C SER A 296 -45.14 1.46 -10.71
N PRO A 297 -45.20 0.82 -9.53
CA PRO A 297 -44.67 1.39 -8.28
C PRO A 297 -43.19 1.76 -8.36
N ILE A 298 -42.42 1.09 -9.23
CA ILE A 298 -41.00 1.35 -9.46
C ILE A 298 -40.80 2.73 -10.12
N GLU A 299 -41.57 3.02 -11.18
CA GLU A 299 -41.47 4.30 -11.90
C GLU A 299 -42.02 5.46 -11.05
N LEU A 300 -43.12 5.19 -10.33
CA LEU A 300 -43.68 6.10 -9.32
C LEU A 300 -42.65 6.47 -8.26
N ALA A 301 -41.92 5.49 -7.72
CA ALA A 301 -40.88 5.75 -6.72
C ALA A 301 -39.76 6.64 -7.28
N ARG A 302 -39.28 6.38 -8.50
CA ARG A 302 -38.25 7.22 -9.14
C ARG A 302 -38.72 8.65 -9.40
N ARG A 303 -39.98 8.82 -9.79
CA ARG A 303 -40.52 10.11 -10.22
C ARG A 303 -40.96 10.99 -9.06
N LEU A 304 -41.59 10.41 -8.04
CA LEU A 304 -42.32 11.16 -7.01
C LEU A 304 -41.77 10.98 -5.59
N SER A 305 -40.91 9.98 -5.35
CA SER A 305 -40.42 9.72 -3.99
C SER A 305 -39.33 10.70 -3.58
N THR A 306 -39.43 11.17 -2.34
CA THR A 306 -38.38 11.93 -1.65
C THR A 306 -37.39 11.03 -0.90
N TYR A 307 -37.57 9.70 -0.93
CA TYR A 307 -36.68 8.75 -0.28
C TYR A 307 -35.55 8.35 -1.25
N LYS A 308 -34.31 8.76 -0.96
CA LYS A 308 -33.11 8.44 -1.76
C LYS A 308 -33.35 8.53 -3.29
N PRO A 309 -33.72 9.72 -3.80
CA PRO A 309 -34.09 9.89 -5.22
C PRO A 309 -32.94 9.47 -6.16
N ASP A 310 -31.69 9.76 -5.79
CA ASP A 310 -30.50 9.43 -6.60
C ASP A 310 -30.22 7.91 -6.69
N GLU A 311 -30.73 7.12 -5.74
CA GLU A 311 -30.60 5.65 -5.73
C GLU A 311 -31.86 4.97 -6.31
N GLY A 312 -32.76 5.72 -6.93
CA GLY A 312 -34.03 5.21 -7.47
C GLY A 312 -34.95 4.62 -6.39
N SER A 313 -34.85 5.16 -5.16
CA SER A 313 -35.66 4.77 -4.00
C SER A 313 -35.63 3.28 -3.66
N VAL A 314 -34.48 2.65 -3.88
CA VAL A 314 -34.23 1.24 -3.53
C VAL A 314 -33.85 1.15 -2.05
N TYR A 315 -34.40 0.15 -1.37
CA TYR A 315 -33.95 -0.27 -0.06
C TYR A 315 -33.78 -1.79 -0.02
N THR A 316 -32.54 -2.26 0.05
CA THR A 316 -32.20 -3.68 0.16
C THR A 316 -31.77 -4.00 1.59
N VAL A 317 -32.33 -5.05 2.16
CA VAL A 317 -32.04 -5.52 3.51
C VAL A 317 -31.68 -7.00 3.49
N GLU A 318 -30.68 -7.39 4.29
CA GLU A 318 -30.36 -8.79 4.55
C GLU A 318 -31.28 -9.34 5.64
N LEU A 319 -31.88 -10.49 5.36
CA LEU A 319 -32.83 -11.18 6.23
C LEU A 319 -32.10 -12.29 6.99
N LYS A 320 -32.27 -12.29 8.33
CA LYS A 320 -31.75 -13.35 9.22
C LYS A 320 -32.79 -14.45 9.48
N ALA A 321 -34.05 -14.18 9.18
CA ALA A 321 -35.20 -15.05 9.38
C ALA A 321 -36.15 -14.89 8.17
N PRO A 322 -37.24 -15.67 8.06
CA PRO A 322 -38.29 -15.39 7.08
C PRO A 322 -38.75 -13.93 7.16
N LEU A 323 -39.20 -13.36 6.04
CA LEU A 323 -39.61 -11.96 5.96
C LEU A 323 -40.62 -11.60 7.06
N ALA A 324 -41.59 -12.48 7.33
CA ALA A 324 -42.63 -12.29 8.35
C ALA A 324 -42.11 -12.17 9.81
N GLU A 325 -40.89 -12.65 10.06
CA GLU A 325 -40.26 -12.67 11.39
C GLU A 325 -39.08 -11.68 11.50
N SER A 326 -38.62 -11.13 10.37
CA SER A 326 -37.46 -10.24 10.32
C SER A 326 -37.84 -8.79 10.59
N THR A 327 -37.09 -8.10 11.46
CA THR A 327 -37.20 -6.65 11.62
C THR A 327 -36.53 -5.95 10.45
N ILE A 328 -37.33 -5.32 9.59
CA ILE A 328 -36.90 -4.60 8.38
C ILE A 328 -36.73 -3.11 8.68
N PHE A 329 -37.70 -2.54 9.39
CA PHE A 329 -37.73 -1.13 9.71
C PHE A 329 -37.80 -0.95 11.23
N GLN A 330 -37.15 0.08 11.76
CA GLN A 330 -37.26 0.40 13.19
C GLN A 330 -38.68 0.88 13.57
N PRO A 331 -39.36 1.73 12.74
CA PRO A 331 -40.74 2.09 13.00
C PRO A 331 -41.71 0.91 12.81
N GLN A 332 -42.42 0.55 13.89
CA GLN A 332 -43.37 -0.57 13.89
C GLN A 332 -44.42 -0.51 12.76
N PRO A 333 -45.02 0.64 12.38
CA PRO A 333 -46.00 0.69 11.30
C PRO A 333 -45.43 0.30 9.94
N LEU A 334 -44.21 0.76 9.64
CA LEU A 334 -43.51 0.43 8.39
C LEU A 334 -43.06 -1.04 8.39
N ASP A 335 -42.53 -1.50 9.53
CA ASP A 335 -42.09 -2.89 9.69
C ASP A 335 -43.24 -3.89 9.54
N ALA A 336 -44.36 -3.64 10.24
CA ALA A 336 -45.54 -4.50 10.15
C ALA A 336 -46.08 -4.57 8.72
N ALA A 337 -46.11 -3.44 8.01
CA ALA A 337 -46.50 -3.43 6.60
C ALA A 337 -45.51 -4.20 5.73
N ALA A 338 -44.20 -3.98 5.89
CA ALA A 338 -43.17 -4.67 5.11
C ALA A 338 -43.22 -6.19 5.29
N ARG A 339 -43.41 -6.67 6.53
CA ARG A 339 -43.51 -8.10 6.85
C ARG A 339 -44.74 -8.80 6.28
N ALA A 340 -45.81 -8.04 6.06
CA ALA A 340 -47.06 -8.54 5.47
C ALA A 340 -47.05 -8.56 3.93
N LEU A 341 -46.03 -7.99 3.27
CA LEU A 341 -45.97 -7.91 1.81
C LEU A 341 -45.54 -9.25 1.18
N SER A 342 -46.15 -9.53 0.04
CA SER A 342 -45.68 -10.56 -0.91
C SER A 342 -44.99 -9.89 -2.08
N VAL A 343 -44.10 -10.61 -2.76
CA VAL A 343 -43.35 -10.09 -3.91
C VAL A 343 -44.30 -9.53 -4.98
N GLY A 344 -44.01 -8.33 -5.48
CA GLY A 344 -44.82 -7.58 -6.44
C GLY A 344 -46.00 -6.82 -5.84
N ARG A 345 -46.21 -6.84 -4.51
CA ARG A 345 -47.30 -6.10 -3.85
C ARG A 345 -46.80 -4.80 -3.25
N THR A 346 -47.68 -3.80 -3.28
CA THR A 346 -47.49 -2.50 -2.62
C THR A 346 -48.37 -2.43 -1.37
N SER A 347 -47.83 -1.86 -0.29
CA SER A 347 -48.57 -1.63 0.94
C SER A 347 -49.66 -0.59 0.72
N PRO A 348 -50.72 -0.56 1.56
CA PRO A 348 -51.52 0.64 1.70
C PRO A 348 -50.66 1.83 2.15
N ARG A 349 -51.22 3.03 2.05
CA ARG A 349 -50.61 4.24 2.61
C ARG A 349 -50.37 4.05 4.11
N ILE A 350 -49.16 4.36 4.55
CA ILE A 350 -48.76 4.35 5.95
C ILE A 350 -48.37 5.78 6.32
N ASP A 351 -49.19 6.41 7.16
CA ASP A 351 -48.85 7.71 7.71
C ASP A 351 -47.93 7.52 8.91
N PHE A 352 -46.70 8.02 8.81
CA PHE A 352 -45.72 7.95 9.90
C PHE A 352 -44.92 9.24 9.98
N ALA A 353 -44.83 9.80 11.20
CA ALA A 353 -44.34 11.15 11.46
C ALA A 353 -45.12 12.19 10.65
N ASN A 354 -44.50 12.81 9.64
CA ASN A 354 -45.13 13.81 8.77
C ASN A 354 -45.09 13.40 7.29
N ASP A 355 -44.85 12.13 7.01
CA ASP A 355 -44.70 11.59 5.67
C ASP A 355 -45.74 10.49 5.42
N ALA A 356 -46.23 10.42 4.19
CA ALA A 356 -46.99 9.31 3.66
C ALA A 356 -46.03 8.33 2.97
N TRP A 357 -46.11 7.06 3.36
CA TRP A 357 -45.24 5.99 2.87
C TRP A 357 -46.03 4.93 2.11
N TRP A 358 -45.45 4.44 1.02
CA TRP A 358 -45.85 3.20 0.36
C TRP A 358 -44.61 2.33 0.15
N LEU A 359 -44.72 1.07 0.53
CA LEU A 359 -43.66 0.09 0.40
C LEU A 359 -44.06 -0.91 -0.67
N HIS A 360 -43.21 -1.11 -1.67
CA HIS A 360 -43.41 -2.13 -2.68
C HIS A 360 -42.31 -3.17 -2.58
N LEU A 361 -42.66 -4.44 -2.36
CA LEU A 361 -41.67 -5.51 -2.30
C LEU A 361 -41.35 -5.96 -3.72
N GLU A 362 -40.19 -5.56 -4.24
CA GLU A 362 -39.76 -5.86 -5.61
C GLU A 362 -39.26 -7.29 -5.75
N SER A 363 -38.40 -7.74 -4.83
CA SER A 363 -37.83 -9.08 -4.85
C SER A 363 -37.56 -9.61 -3.44
N LEU A 364 -37.70 -10.92 -3.30
CA LEU A 364 -37.29 -11.68 -2.14
C LEU A 364 -36.35 -12.78 -2.63
N THR A 365 -35.10 -12.73 -2.20
CA THR A 365 -34.09 -13.74 -2.53
C THR A 365 -33.90 -14.61 -1.30
N ASP A 366 -34.16 -15.91 -1.43
CA ASP A 366 -33.92 -16.87 -0.36
C ASP A 366 -32.43 -17.05 -0.10
N ALA A 367 -32.10 -17.40 1.14
CA ALA A 367 -30.74 -17.77 1.49
C ALA A 367 -30.36 -19.03 0.71
N LYS A 368 -29.25 -18.96 -0.02
CA LYS A 368 -28.75 -20.09 -0.80
C LYS A 368 -27.28 -20.31 -0.55
N VAL A 369 -26.89 -21.57 -0.40
CA VAL A 369 -25.48 -21.95 -0.40
C VAL A 369 -25.02 -22.00 -1.85
N LEU A 370 -24.02 -21.20 -2.20
CA LEU A 370 -23.42 -21.21 -3.52
C LEU A 370 -22.79 -22.58 -3.77
N PRO A 371 -23.05 -23.24 -4.91
CA PRO A 371 -22.50 -24.54 -5.19
C PRO A 371 -20.97 -24.48 -5.30
N LEU A 372 -20.29 -25.57 -4.91
CA LEU A 372 -18.83 -25.68 -4.93
C LEU A 372 -18.21 -25.18 -6.25
N TYR A 373 -18.82 -25.47 -7.39
CA TYR A 373 -18.34 -25.05 -8.71
C TYR A 373 -18.17 -23.53 -8.84
N GLU A 374 -19.07 -22.73 -8.24
CA GLU A 374 -19.01 -21.27 -8.30
C GLU A 374 -17.91 -20.70 -7.39
N VAL A 375 -17.65 -21.35 -6.25
CA VAL A 375 -16.73 -20.85 -5.22
C VAL A 375 -15.35 -21.53 -5.21
N GLN A 376 -15.15 -22.61 -5.99
CA GLN A 376 -13.93 -23.44 -5.97
C GLN A 376 -12.64 -22.63 -6.13
N ARG A 377 -12.61 -21.66 -7.07
CA ARG A 377 -11.41 -20.84 -7.33
C ARG A 377 -11.09 -19.91 -6.17
N ALA A 378 -12.12 -19.37 -5.52
CA ALA A 378 -11.94 -18.51 -4.35
C ALA A 378 -11.42 -19.32 -3.15
N ILE A 379 -11.94 -20.53 -2.94
CA ILE A 379 -11.47 -21.45 -1.90
C ILE A 379 -10.02 -21.87 -2.17
N GLU A 380 -9.70 -22.28 -3.40
CA GLU A 380 -8.34 -22.67 -3.79
C GLU A 380 -7.36 -21.52 -3.56
N ALA A 381 -7.68 -20.30 -4.00
CA ALA A 381 -6.86 -19.12 -3.77
C ALA A 381 -6.67 -18.83 -2.29
N LYS A 382 -7.73 -18.95 -1.47
CA LYS A 382 -7.66 -18.78 -0.01
C LYS A 382 -6.73 -19.80 0.63
N LEU A 383 -6.92 -21.08 0.35
CA LEU A 383 -6.07 -22.17 0.88
C LEU A 383 -4.62 -22.04 0.42
N ARG A 384 -4.40 -21.68 -0.85
CA ARG A 384 -3.08 -21.47 -1.41
C ARG A 384 -2.36 -20.32 -0.70
N ASN A 385 -3.04 -19.19 -0.50
CA ASN A 385 -2.47 -18.04 0.20
C ASN A 385 -2.15 -18.37 1.66
N GLN A 386 -3.02 -19.10 2.36
CA GLN A 386 -2.76 -19.56 3.74
C GLN A 386 -1.48 -20.41 3.81
N ARG A 387 -1.35 -21.40 2.91
CA ARG A 387 -0.15 -22.23 2.82
C ARG A 387 1.11 -21.45 2.46
N ILE A 388 1.03 -20.54 1.49
CA ILE A 388 2.16 -19.66 1.15
C ILE A 388 2.61 -18.89 2.39
N SER A 389 1.68 -18.30 3.15
CA SER A 389 2.02 -17.57 4.38
C SER A 389 2.57 -18.47 5.50
N GLU A 390 2.16 -19.73 5.59
CA GLU A 390 2.73 -20.71 6.54
C GLU A 390 4.16 -21.12 6.13
N GLU A 391 4.36 -21.47 4.86
CA GLU A 391 5.66 -21.85 4.31
C GLU A 391 6.65 -20.67 4.30
N GLU A 392 6.20 -19.45 4.02
CA GLU A 392 7.02 -18.25 4.12
C GLU A 392 7.54 -18.04 5.55
N ARG A 393 6.66 -18.16 6.56
CA ARG A 393 7.06 -18.09 7.97
C ARG A 393 8.06 -19.16 8.35
N ALA A 394 7.83 -20.41 7.92
CA ALA A 394 8.73 -21.53 8.18
C ALA A 394 10.10 -21.31 7.50
N TYR A 395 10.09 -20.91 6.24
CA TYR A 395 11.29 -20.63 5.45
C TYR A 395 12.10 -19.49 6.04
N PHE A 396 11.46 -18.38 6.40
CA PHE A 396 12.11 -17.25 7.02
C PHE A 396 12.70 -17.61 8.40
N THR A 397 11.99 -18.41 9.20
CA THR A 397 12.52 -18.92 10.48
C THR A 397 13.81 -19.71 10.27
N GLN A 398 13.89 -20.51 9.19
CA GLN A 398 15.11 -21.24 8.86
C GLN A 398 16.25 -20.33 8.37
N LEU A 399 15.94 -19.29 7.58
CA LEU A 399 16.94 -18.30 7.17
C LEU A 399 17.50 -17.53 8.36
N LEU A 400 16.63 -17.12 9.28
CA LEU A 400 17.01 -16.42 10.50
C LEU A 400 17.90 -17.28 11.41
N ALA A 401 17.63 -18.58 11.51
CA ALA A 401 18.45 -19.50 12.30
C ALA A 401 19.86 -19.72 11.71
N LYS A 402 20.04 -19.50 10.41
CA LYS A 402 21.34 -19.65 9.71
C LYS A 402 22.11 -18.34 9.60
N SER A 403 21.45 -17.19 9.77
CA SER A 403 22.05 -15.89 9.56
C SER A 403 22.76 -15.34 10.81
N SER A 404 23.69 -14.41 10.58
CA SER A 404 24.35 -13.68 11.65
C SER A 404 23.64 -12.34 11.82
N VAL A 405 22.71 -12.27 12.76
CA VAL A 405 21.88 -11.08 13.03
C VAL A 405 22.11 -10.66 14.48
N SER A 406 22.25 -9.37 14.71
CA SER A 406 22.26 -8.82 16.08
C SER A 406 20.92 -9.09 16.78
N ASP A 407 20.91 -9.04 18.12
CA ASP A 407 19.65 -9.22 18.86
C ASP A 407 18.61 -8.18 18.42
N ILE A 408 17.49 -8.66 17.86
CA ILE A 408 16.48 -7.82 17.22
C ILE A 408 15.84 -6.89 18.24
N GLN A 409 15.58 -7.36 19.46
CA GLN A 409 14.99 -6.53 20.50
C GLN A 409 15.93 -5.39 20.93
N THR A 410 17.24 -5.66 20.98
CA THR A 410 18.28 -4.65 21.20
C THR A 410 18.32 -3.64 20.05
N MET A 411 18.20 -4.07 18.79
CA MET A 411 18.13 -3.17 17.64
C MET A 411 16.89 -2.27 17.69
N VAL A 412 15.71 -2.83 17.97
CA VAL A 412 14.46 -2.07 18.14
C VAL A 412 14.61 -1.05 19.28
N GLN A 413 15.19 -1.45 20.41
CA GLN A 413 15.42 -0.55 21.54
C GLN A 413 16.35 0.61 21.16
N ARG A 414 17.43 0.35 20.43
CA ARG A 414 18.36 1.38 19.95
C ARG A 414 17.71 2.34 18.96
N LEU A 415 16.94 1.81 18.00
CA LEU A 415 16.18 2.62 17.05
C LEU A 415 15.12 3.48 17.76
N HIS A 416 14.42 2.92 18.74
CA HIS A 416 13.43 3.64 19.54
C HIS A 416 14.08 4.75 20.38
N ALA A 417 15.22 4.48 21.02
CA ALA A 417 15.99 5.50 21.73
C ALA A 417 16.48 6.62 20.80
N PHE A 418 17.00 6.26 19.62
CA PHE A 418 17.39 7.22 18.60
C PHE A 418 16.22 8.09 18.13
N ALA A 419 15.03 7.50 17.97
CA ALA A 419 13.82 8.25 17.63
C ALA A 419 13.41 9.24 18.73
N ALA A 420 13.56 8.88 20.02
CA ALA A 420 13.33 9.82 21.12
C ALA A 420 14.28 11.03 21.02
N GLU A 421 15.57 10.77 20.81
CA GLU A 421 16.57 11.83 20.67
C GLU A 421 16.30 12.72 19.46
N ARG A 422 15.95 12.11 18.33
CA ARG A 422 15.75 12.81 17.07
C ARG A 422 14.46 13.61 17.01
N TYR A 423 13.37 13.10 17.57
CA TYR A 423 12.04 13.71 17.39
C TYR A 423 11.49 14.39 18.64
N LEU A 424 11.88 13.96 19.84
CA LEU A 424 11.36 14.50 21.10
C LEU A 424 12.32 15.48 21.79
N LEU A 425 13.64 15.34 21.57
CA LEU A 425 14.65 16.21 22.20
C LEU A 425 15.04 17.43 21.35
N ILE A 426 14.43 17.63 20.17
CA ILE A 426 14.52 18.93 19.48
C ILE A 426 13.69 19.91 20.30
N PRO A 427 14.29 20.98 20.87
CA PRO A 427 13.54 21.94 21.66
C PRO A 427 12.48 22.58 20.76
N MET A 428 11.24 22.66 21.26
CA MET A 428 10.14 23.46 20.71
C MET A 428 10.43 24.98 20.69
N ALA A 429 11.70 25.38 20.64
CA ALA A 429 12.22 26.73 20.81
C ALA A 429 11.97 27.67 19.62
N SER A 430 11.13 27.29 18.65
CA SER A 430 10.67 28.20 17.59
C SER A 430 9.16 28.51 17.64
N ALA A 431 8.46 28.13 18.71
CA ALA A 431 7.04 28.43 18.86
C ALA A 431 6.72 29.79 19.50
N GLU A 432 7.70 30.60 19.91
CA GLU A 432 7.41 31.88 20.58
C GLU A 432 8.49 32.94 20.32
N ALA A 433 8.44 33.57 19.14
CA ALA A 433 8.82 34.97 19.02
C ALA A 433 7.53 35.75 18.71
N PRO A 434 6.98 36.49 19.68
CA PRO A 434 5.89 37.43 19.41
C PRO A 434 6.32 38.38 18.28
N PRO A 435 5.41 38.84 17.41
CA PRO A 435 5.74 39.89 16.46
C PRO A 435 6.27 41.09 17.26
N GLU A 436 7.54 41.39 17.04
CA GLU A 436 8.18 42.62 17.48
C GLU A 436 7.26 43.77 17.10
N THR A 437 6.73 44.42 18.13
CA THR A 437 5.85 45.57 18.06
C THR A 437 6.43 46.58 17.07
N ALA A 438 5.77 46.70 15.91
CA ALA A 438 6.08 47.71 14.92
C ALA A 438 5.95 49.09 15.58
N GLU A 439 7.11 49.71 15.76
CA GLU A 439 7.31 51.09 16.19
C GLU A 439 6.55 52.02 15.23
N ALA A 440 5.64 52.83 15.77
CA ALA A 440 4.85 53.79 15.00
C ALA A 440 5.76 54.92 14.46
N PRO A 441 5.60 55.36 13.19
CA PRO A 441 6.35 56.51 12.69
C PRO A 441 5.87 57.82 13.35
N PRO A 442 6.79 58.78 13.60
CA PRO A 442 6.46 60.07 14.19
C PRO A 442 5.67 60.93 13.19
N GLY A 443 4.68 61.65 13.71
CA GLY A 443 3.77 62.46 12.92
C GLY A 443 4.42 63.59 12.14
N GLU A 444 3.93 63.80 10.93
CA GLU A 444 4.10 65.07 10.20
C GLU A 444 3.00 66.04 10.61
N GLY A 445 3.42 67.17 11.15
CA GLY A 445 2.59 68.34 11.35
C GLY A 445 2.88 69.39 10.27
N LYS A 446 1.79 70.06 9.87
CA LYS A 446 1.63 71.29 9.09
C LYS A 446 1.53 71.18 7.57
#